data_AF-A0A353LTA3-F1
#
_entry.id   AF-A0A353LTA3-F1
#
_cell.length_a   1.000
_cell.length_b   1.000
_cell.length_c   1.000
_cell.angle_alpha   90.00
_cell.angle_beta   90.00
_cell.angle_gamma   90.00
#
_symmetry.space_group_name_H-M   'P 1'
#
loop_
_entity.id
_entity.type
_entity.pdbx_description
1 polymer ?
#
loop_
_entity_poly.entity_id
_entity_poly.type
_entity_poly.pdbx_seq_one_letter_code
_entity_poly.pdbx_strand_id
1 'polypeptide(L)'
;MRIHRQLPIRIGTRGSELALAQAHETRNRLLHAHPVLTAADIDIQVIRTTGDKVQNRPLSEIGGKGLFTKEIEDALLAGTLDLAVHSMKDMPTEFPAGLGIVCLLEREHPG
;
A
#
# COMPACT_ATOMS: atom_id res chain seq x y z
N MET A 1 10.95 1.29 25.17
CA MET A 1 11.37 1.25 23.76
C MET A 1 10.79 2.47 23.06
N ARG A 2 11.56 3.54 22.91
CA ARG A 2 11.10 4.74 22.19
C ARG A 2 11.26 4.45 20.71
N ILE A 3 10.15 4.23 20.00
CA ILE A 3 10.17 4.25 18.54
C ILE A 3 10.40 5.71 18.16
N HIS A 4 11.63 6.07 17.79
CA HIS A 4 11.87 7.31 17.07
C HIS A 4 11.21 7.15 15.71
N ARG A 5 9.96 7.60 15.60
CA ARG A 5 9.25 7.63 14.33
C ARG A 5 9.95 8.69 13.47
N GLN A 6 10.73 8.27 12.49
CA GLN A 6 11.19 9.20 11.46
C GLN A 6 9.97 9.60 10.65
N LEU A 7 9.67 10.89 10.67
CA LEU A 7 8.72 11.50 9.76
C LEU A 7 9.45 11.85 8.45
N PRO A 8 8.75 11.83 7.31
CA PRO A 8 7.33 11.50 7.15
C PRO A 8 7.06 9.99 7.24
N ILE A 9 5.81 9.61 7.58
CA ILE A 9 5.30 8.24 7.41
C ILE A 9 5.09 8.01 5.91
N ARG A 10 5.81 7.04 5.34
CA ARG A 10 5.83 6.75 3.90
C ARG A 10 4.83 5.64 3.58
N ILE A 11 3.75 6.01 2.91
CA ILE A 11 2.66 5.14 2.48
C ILE A 11 2.87 4.76 1.01
N GLY A 12 3.13 3.48 0.74
CA GLY A 12 3.17 2.96 -0.62
C GLY A 12 1.78 2.68 -1.18
N THR A 13 1.56 3.02 -2.44
CA THR A 13 0.33 2.67 -3.17
C THR A 13 0.62 2.51 -4.67
N ARG A 14 -0.28 1.87 -5.40
CA ARG A 14 -0.27 1.86 -6.87
C ARG A 14 -0.73 3.22 -7.43
N GLY A 15 -0.43 3.46 -8.70
CA GLY A 15 -0.70 4.74 -9.36
C GLY A 15 -2.10 4.91 -9.97
N SER A 16 -3.01 3.95 -9.83
CA SER A 16 -4.38 4.10 -10.36
C SER A 16 -5.17 5.11 -9.54
N GLU A 17 -6.18 5.76 -10.15
CA GLU A 17 -7.04 6.72 -9.44
C GLU A 17 -7.67 6.13 -8.19
N LEU A 18 -8.16 4.89 -8.27
CA LEU A 18 -8.72 4.17 -7.12
C LEU A 18 -7.67 3.92 -6.03
N ALA A 19 -6.45 3.51 -6.39
CA ALA A 19 -5.39 3.24 -5.41
C ALA A 19 -4.93 4.53 -4.69
N LEU A 20 -4.88 5.65 -5.41
CA LEU A 20 -4.61 6.97 -4.83
C LEU A 20 -5.74 7.42 -3.91
N ALA A 21 -7.01 7.24 -4.32
CA ALA A 21 -8.16 7.54 -3.48
C ALA A 21 -8.13 6.74 -2.16
N GLN A 22 -7.83 5.44 -2.22
CA GLN A 22 -7.67 4.58 -1.04
C GLN A 22 -6.52 5.03 -0.13
N ALA A 23 -5.39 5.43 -0.71
CA ALA A 23 -4.25 5.95 0.05
C ALA A 23 -4.57 7.29 0.73
N HIS A 24 -5.27 8.19 0.03
CA HIS A 24 -5.74 9.45 0.59
C HIS A 24 -6.76 9.26 1.72
N GLU A 25 -7.70 8.32 1.56
CA GLU A 25 -8.64 7.97 2.63
C GLU A 25 -7.91 7.44 3.87
N THR A 26 -6.95 6.54 3.67
CA THR A 26 -6.10 6.02 4.75
C THR A 26 -5.35 7.16 5.46
N ARG A 27 -4.72 8.07 4.72
CA ARG A 27 -4.06 9.26 5.26
C ARG A 27 -5.03 10.11 6.08
N ASN A 28 -6.22 10.40 5.55
CA ASN A 28 -7.19 11.25 6.24
C ASN A 28 -7.65 10.63 7.56
N ARG A 29 -7.87 9.31 7.59
CA ARG A 29 -8.20 8.57 8.83
C ARG A 29 -7.05 8.61 9.85
N LEU A 30 -5.81 8.47 9.40
CA LEU A 30 -4.63 8.58 10.26
C LEU A 30 -4.52 9.98 10.89
N LEU A 31 -4.72 11.04 10.10
CA LEU A 31 -4.72 12.42 10.58
C LEU A 31 -5.84 12.67 11.59
N HIS A 32 -7.03 12.11 11.34
CA HIS A 32 -8.16 12.22 12.26
C HIS A 32 -7.91 11.50 13.59
N ALA A 33 -7.38 10.27 13.54
CA ALA A 33 -7.10 9.47 14.73
C ALA A 33 -5.88 9.97 15.53
N HIS A 34 -4.98 10.72 14.90
CA HIS A 34 -3.76 11.24 15.51
C HIS A 34 -3.62 12.75 15.26
N PRO A 35 -4.28 13.61 16.08
CA PRO A 35 -4.29 15.06 15.89
C PRO A 35 -2.91 15.75 15.97
N VAL A 36 -1.88 15.03 16.44
CA VAL A 36 -0.49 15.50 16.47
C VAL A 36 0.18 15.46 15.09
N LEU A 37 -0.36 14.66 14.16
CA LEU A 37 0.15 14.56 12.80
C LEU A 37 -0.49 15.62 11.90
N THR A 38 0.32 16.15 11.00
CA THR A 38 -0.11 17.04 9.92
C THR A 38 0.00 16.33 8.57
N ALA A 39 -0.59 16.93 7.53
CA ALA A 39 -0.48 16.37 6.17
C ALA A 39 0.98 16.29 5.68
N ALA A 40 1.88 17.13 6.18
CA ALA A 40 3.30 17.10 5.83
C ALA A 40 4.05 15.92 6.49
N ASP A 41 3.47 15.31 7.52
CA ASP A 41 4.04 14.18 8.24
C ASP A 41 3.70 12.83 7.60
N ILE A 42 2.95 12.82 6.50
CA ILE A 42 2.57 11.63 5.75
C ILE A 42 2.88 11.84 4.26
N ASP A 43 3.76 11.00 3.73
CA ASP A 43 4.17 11.00 2.33
C ASP A 43 3.53 9.81 1.60
N ILE A 44 2.85 10.06 0.48
CA ILE A 44 2.23 9.01 -0.35
C ILE A 44 3.13 8.77 -1.55
N GLN A 45 3.69 7.56 -1.63
CA GLN A 45 4.63 7.17 -2.67
C GLN A 45 3.98 6.21 -3.65
N VAL A 46 3.93 6.62 -4.92
CA VAL A 46 3.42 5.79 -6.00
C VAL A 46 4.50 4.80 -6.44
N ILE A 47 4.18 3.51 -6.33
CA ILE A 47 5.04 2.41 -6.78
C ILE A 47 4.40 1.76 -8.00
N ARG A 48 5.14 1.72 -9.10
CA ARG A 48 4.69 1.10 -10.35
C ARG A 48 5.04 -0.39 -10.35
N THR A 49 4.03 -1.24 -10.34
CA THR A 49 4.23 -2.69 -10.25
C THR A 49 4.38 -3.35 -11.62
N THR A 50 4.80 -4.61 -11.64
CA THR A 50 4.82 -5.41 -12.86
C THR A 50 3.43 -5.55 -13.47
N GLY A 51 2.40 -5.75 -12.64
CA GLY A 51 1.00 -5.79 -13.07
C GLY A 51 0.52 -4.48 -13.71
N ASP A 52 1.05 -3.32 -13.31
CA ASP A 52 0.73 -2.04 -13.97
C ASP A 52 1.40 -1.90 -15.34
N LYS A 53 2.56 -2.53 -15.54
CA LYS A 53 3.33 -2.45 -16.78
C LYS A 53 2.74 -3.34 -17.88
N VAL A 54 2.10 -4.45 -17.51
CA VAL A 54 1.60 -5.43 -18.47
C VAL A 54 0.10 -5.25 -18.69
N GLN A 55 -0.25 -4.47 -19.71
CA GLN A 55 -1.64 -4.25 -20.13
C GLN A 55 -2.02 -4.99 -21.42
N ASN A 56 -1.03 -5.51 -22.15
CA ASN A 56 -1.21 -6.04 -23.52
C ASN A 56 -1.34 -7.56 -23.61
N ARG A 57 -1.35 -8.26 -22.48
CA ARG A 57 -1.57 -9.72 -22.43
C ARG A 57 -2.24 -10.12 -21.10
N PRO A 58 -3.04 -11.20 -21.06
CA PRO A 58 -3.68 -11.66 -19.84
C PRO A 58 -2.68 -11.92 -18.71
N LEU A 59 -3.01 -11.49 -17.49
CA LEU A 59 -2.16 -11.72 -16.30
C LEU A 59 -1.89 -13.21 -16.06
N SER A 60 -2.85 -14.08 -16.44
CA SER A 60 -2.72 -15.54 -16.35
C SER A 60 -1.56 -16.12 -17.17
N GLU A 61 -1.14 -15.44 -18.23
CA GLU A 61 -0.04 -15.90 -19.11
C GLU A 61 1.34 -15.48 -18.62
N ILE A 62 1.41 -14.48 -17.74
CA ILE A 62 2.69 -13.96 -17.23
C ILE A 62 3.26 -14.91 -16.17
N GLY A 63 2.38 -15.59 -15.44
CA GLY A 63 2.75 -16.29 -14.21
C GLY A 63 3.28 -15.32 -13.14
N GLY A 64 3.51 -15.83 -11.93
CA GLY A 64 4.06 -15.05 -10.82
C GLY A 64 3.00 -14.64 -9.80
N LYS A 65 3.26 -14.97 -8.53
CA LYS A 65 2.48 -14.49 -7.38
C LYS A 65 2.81 -13.01 -7.15
N GLY A 66 1.81 -12.22 -6.73
CA GLY A 66 2.03 -10.84 -6.28
C GLY A 66 2.32 -9.81 -7.39
N LEU A 67 1.78 -9.96 -8.60
CA LEU A 67 2.02 -9.00 -9.71
C LEU A 67 1.67 -7.54 -9.37
N PHE A 68 0.77 -7.33 -8.40
CA PHE A 68 0.37 -6.00 -7.92
C PHE A 68 0.93 -5.63 -6.54
N THR A 69 1.71 -6.52 -5.91
CA THR A 69 2.19 -6.31 -4.53
C THR A 69 3.71 -6.40 -4.40
N LYS A 70 4.39 -7.19 -5.24
CA LYS A 70 5.82 -7.50 -5.13
C LYS A 70 6.70 -6.26 -4.96
N GLU A 71 6.62 -5.27 -5.85
CA GLU A 71 7.49 -4.09 -5.76
C GLU A 71 7.21 -3.24 -4.51
N ILE A 72 5.99 -3.26 -4.00
CA ILE A 72 5.62 -2.57 -2.76
C ILE A 72 6.12 -3.36 -1.54
N GLU A 73 5.99 -4.69 -1.55
CA GLU A 73 6.55 -5.59 -0.54
C GLU A 73 8.07 -5.46 -0.43
N ASP A 74 8.77 -5.42 -1.58
CA ASP A 74 10.22 -5.20 -1.65
C ASP A 74 10.61 -3.87 -0.98
N ALA A 75 9.83 -2.81 -1.19
CA ALA A 75 10.06 -1.50 -0.59
C ALA A 75 9.76 -1.45 0.92
N LEU A 76 8.74 -2.20 1.38
CA LEU A 76 8.48 -2.38 2.82
C LEU A 76 9.63 -3.13 3.51
N LEU A 77 10.10 -4.23 2.92
CA LEU A 77 11.21 -5.02 3.46
C LEU A 77 12.53 -4.23 3.46
N ALA A 78 12.73 -3.35 2.49
CA ALA A 78 13.88 -2.45 2.45
C ALA A 78 13.78 -1.26 3.43
N GLY A 79 12.63 -1.07 4.10
CA GLY A 79 12.38 0.06 4.99
C GLY A 79 12.30 1.42 4.27
N THR A 80 12.10 1.42 2.95
CA THR A 80 11.86 2.64 2.17
C THR A 80 10.40 3.08 2.24
N LEU A 81 9.49 2.16 2.60
CA LEU A 81 8.11 2.42 3.00
C LEU A 81 7.87 1.99 4.44
N ASP A 82 6.90 2.62 5.09
CA ASP A 82 6.47 2.28 6.45
C ASP A 82 5.17 1.45 6.46
N LEU A 83 4.29 1.68 5.48
CA LEU A 83 3.07 0.88 5.26
C LEU A 83 2.65 0.93 3.79
N ALA A 84 1.77 0.02 3.38
CA ALA A 84 1.18 -0.01 2.06
C ALA A 84 -0.34 -0.04 2.11
N VAL A 85 -0.98 0.57 1.11
CA VAL A 85 -2.42 0.56 0.90
C VAL A 85 -2.73 -0.19 -0.39
N HIS A 86 -3.62 -1.17 -0.29
CA HIS A 86 -4.05 -2.00 -1.41
C HIS A 86 -5.56 -2.19 -1.41
N SER A 87 -6.10 -2.44 -2.59
CA SER A 87 -7.41 -3.08 -2.71
C SER A 87 -7.30 -4.53 -2.23
N MET A 88 -8.15 -4.92 -1.28
CA MET A 88 -8.06 -6.26 -0.65
C MET A 88 -8.17 -7.42 -1.66
N LYS A 89 -8.89 -7.22 -2.77
CA LYS A 89 -9.03 -8.22 -3.86
C LYS A 89 -7.71 -8.54 -4.58
N ASP A 90 -6.72 -7.65 -4.50
CA ASP A 90 -5.43 -7.77 -5.19
C ASP A 90 -4.36 -8.38 -4.27
N MET A 91 -4.67 -8.66 -3.00
CA MET A 91 -3.72 -9.20 -2.02
C MET A 91 -3.47 -10.69 -2.24
N PRO A 92 -2.22 -11.17 -2.16
CA PRO A 92 -1.91 -12.58 -2.18
C PRO A 92 -2.42 -13.28 -0.92
N THR A 93 -2.59 -14.61 -1.00
CA THR A 93 -2.96 -15.45 0.16
C THR A 93 -1.76 -15.76 1.07
N GLU A 94 -0.54 -15.59 0.56
CA GLU A 94 0.72 -15.82 1.26
C GLU A 94 1.54 -14.54 1.23
N PHE A 95 2.21 -14.24 2.36
CA PHE A 95 3.04 -13.05 2.52
C PHE A 95 4.51 -13.44 2.71
N PRO A 96 5.46 -12.61 2.23
CA PRO A 96 6.85 -12.72 2.64
C PRO A 96 6.98 -12.63 4.17
N ALA A 97 7.96 -13.32 4.73
CA ALA A 97 8.24 -13.23 6.16
C ALA A 97 8.50 -11.77 6.59
N GLY A 98 7.87 -11.35 7.68
CA GLY A 98 7.97 -9.98 8.19
C GLY A 98 6.90 -9.02 7.67
N LEU A 99 6.08 -9.43 6.70
CA LEU A 99 4.94 -8.65 6.19
C LEU A 99 3.61 -9.34 6.52
N GLY A 100 2.54 -8.54 6.55
CA GLY A 100 1.18 -9.03 6.72
C GLY A 100 0.16 -7.92 6.70
N ILE A 101 -1.12 -8.29 6.68
CA ILE A 101 -2.23 -7.34 6.80
C ILE A 101 -2.41 -7.01 8.27
N VAL A 102 -2.13 -5.77 8.64
CA VAL A 102 -2.24 -5.28 10.03
C VAL A 102 -3.49 -4.43 10.28
N CYS A 103 -4.20 -4.06 9.22
CA CYS A 103 -5.39 -3.21 9.29
C CYS A 103 -6.32 -3.49 8.10
N LEU A 104 -7.62 -3.43 8.36
CA LEU A 104 -8.67 -3.40 7.34
C LEU A 104 -9.54 -2.18 7.61
N LEU A 105 -9.76 -1.35 6.59
CA LEU A 105 -10.75 -0.27 6.67
C LEU A 105 -12.17 -0.87 6.57
N GLU A 106 -13.15 -0.08 6.98
CA GLU A 106 -14.55 -0.44 6.81
C GLU A 106 -14.84 -0.71 5.33
N ARG A 107 -15.50 -1.84 5.06
CA ARG A 107 -15.76 -2.29 3.71
C ARG A 107 -16.84 -1.44 3.07
N GLU A 108 -16.50 -0.80 1.96
CA GLU A 108 -17.49 -0.13 1.11
C GLU A 108 -18.44 -1.14 0.45
N HIS A 109 -19.65 -0.69 0.06
CA HIS A 109 -20.64 -1.54 -0.59
C HIS A 109 -20.03 -2.31 -1.79
N PRO A 110 -20.10 -3.65 -1.81
CA PRO A 110 -19.43 -4.45 -2.83
C PRO A 110 -20.13 -4.47 -4.20
N GLY A 111 -21.28 -3.78 -4.33
CA GLY A 111 -22.21 -3.93 -5.45
C GLY A 111 -23.16 -5.10 -5.26
#